data_AF-A0A7V5U1Q6-F1
#
_entry.id   AF-A0A7V5U1Q6-F1
#
_cell.length_a   1.000
_cell.length_b   1.000
_cell.length_c   1.000
_cell.angle_alpha   90.00
_cell.angle_beta   90.00
_cell.angle_gamma   90.00
#
_symmetry.space_group_name_H-M   'P 1'
#
loop_
_entity.id
_entity.type
_entity.pdbx_description
1 polymer ?
#
loop_
_entity_poly.entity_id
_entity_poly.type
_entity_poly.pdbx_seq_one_letter_code
_entity_poly.pdbx_strand_id
1 'polypeptide(L)'
;MRLATLDKEQPTEELKKEVEAFVREREKPAGGFAATPRLPPTVEDTYFAIRTLEILAALTPETEARTRVFLKNVSEIPNQPVVFYRWLWLLTHLKALPADLEPFFALYQKILSRTVSLTKPE
;
A
#
# COMPACT_ATOMS: atom_id res chain seq x y z
N MET A 1 -22.32 -26.19 17.94
CA MET A 1 -21.11 -26.05 17.10
C MET A 1 -20.29 -24.90 17.66
N ARG A 2 -19.28 -25.17 18.51
CA ARG A 2 -18.35 -24.13 18.99
C ARG A 2 -17.39 -23.83 17.85
N LEU A 3 -17.45 -22.62 17.29
CA LEU A 3 -16.34 -22.11 16.49
C LEU A 3 -15.13 -22.07 17.43
N ALA A 4 -14.16 -22.94 17.19
CA ALA A 4 -12.88 -22.88 17.88
C ALA A 4 -12.33 -21.48 17.61
N THR A 5 -12.28 -20.66 18.66
CA THR A 5 -11.43 -19.48 18.67
C THR A 5 -10.03 -19.99 18.40
N LEU A 6 -9.53 -19.73 17.20
CA LEU A 6 -8.11 -19.89 16.92
C LEU A 6 -7.40 -18.98 17.92
N ASP A 7 -6.92 -19.56 19.02
CA ASP A 7 -5.95 -18.91 19.89
C ASP A 7 -4.71 -18.69 19.01
N LYS A 8 -4.66 -17.53 18.36
CA LYS A 8 -3.50 -17.13 17.58
C LYS A 8 -2.42 -16.81 18.61
N GLU A 9 -1.53 -17.79 18.85
CA GLU A 9 -0.29 -17.55 19.57
C GLU A 9 0.38 -16.29 19.01
N GLN A 10 0.78 -15.40 19.90
CA GLN A 10 1.48 -14.19 19.49
C GLN A 10 2.82 -14.60 18.85
N PRO A 11 3.21 -13.99 17.71
CA PRO A 11 4.46 -14.33 17.05
C PRO A 11 5.65 -14.05 17.98
N THR A 12 6.63 -14.95 17.97
CA THR A 12 7.87 -14.82 18.75
C THR A 12 8.69 -13.61 18.29
N GLU A 13 9.57 -13.10 19.15
CA GLU A 13 10.44 -11.97 18.81
C GLU A 13 11.44 -12.33 17.70
N GLU A 14 11.87 -13.59 17.63
CA GLU A 14 12.71 -14.12 16.55
C GLU A 14 11.96 -14.05 15.21
N LEU A 15 10.71 -14.51 15.16
CA LEU A 15 9.91 -14.46 13.95
C LEU A 15 9.65 -13.02 13.49
N LYS A 16 9.39 -12.10 14.43
CA LYS A 16 9.23 -10.67 14.11
C LYS A 16 10.47 -10.09 13.43
N LYS A 17 11.67 -10.43 13.92
CA LYS A 17 12.94 -10.01 13.32
C LYS A 17 13.16 -10.60 11.93
N GLU A 18 12.81 -11.88 11.73
CA GLU A 18 12.90 -12.51 10.40
C GLU A 18 11.94 -11.86 9.39
N VAL A 19 10.71 -11.56 9.80
CA VAL A 19 9.74 -10.85 8.97
C VAL A 19 10.23 -9.43 8.67
N GLU A 20 10.76 -8.71 9.65
CA GLU A 20 11.34 -7.39 9.42
C GLU A 20 12.46 -7.48 8.38
N ALA A 21 13.44 -8.38 8.56
CA ALA A 21 14.55 -8.56 7.63
C ALA A 21 14.06 -8.86 6.20
N PHE A 22 13.06 -9.74 6.07
CA PHE A 22 12.43 -10.04 4.80
C PHE A 22 11.80 -8.80 4.15
N VAL A 23 11.04 -7.99 4.90
CA VAL A 23 10.41 -6.78 4.37
C VAL A 23 11.46 -5.75 3.98
N ARG A 24 12.52 -5.58 4.79
CA ARG A 24 13.62 -4.65 4.50
C ARG A 24 14.36 -4.99 3.22
N GLU A 25 14.56 -6.28 2.92
CA GLU A 25 15.15 -6.73 1.67
C GLU A 25 14.33 -6.34 0.43
N ARG A 26 13.03 -6.03 0.61
CA ARG A 26 12.13 -5.61 -0.47
C ARG A 26 12.13 -4.12 -0.72
N GLU A 27 12.71 -3.31 0.18
CA GLU A 27 12.84 -1.87 0.01
C GLU A 27 13.77 -1.55 -1.17
N LYS A 28 13.36 -0.61 -2.03
CA LYS A 28 14.14 -0.18 -3.19
C LYS A 28 14.82 1.15 -2.93
N PRO A 29 15.94 1.45 -3.63
CA PRO A 29 16.58 2.76 -3.55
C PRO A 29 15.65 3.93 -3.85
N ALA A 30 14.65 3.72 -4.71
CA ALA A 30 13.62 4.72 -5.03
C ALA A 30 12.60 4.96 -3.90
N GLY A 31 12.60 4.13 -2.84
CA GLY A 31 11.80 4.28 -1.63
C GLY A 31 10.54 3.43 -1.53
N GLY A 32 10.08 2.81 -2.62
CA GLY A 32 8.98 1.84 -2.58
C GLY A 32 9.47 0.42 -2.30
N PHE A 33 8.54 -0.51 -2.12
CA PHE A 33 8.81 -1.93 -1.91
C PHE A 33 8.30 -2.77 -3.08
N ALA A 34 8.88 -3.95 -3.29
CA ALA A 34 8.47 -4.90 -4.32
C ALA A 34 8.32 -6.31 -3.78
N ALA A 35 7.42 -7.12 -4.33
CA ALA A 35 7.20 -8.50 -3.91
C ALA A 35 8.49 -9.36 -3.95
N THR A 36 9.40 -9.09 -4.89
CA THR A 36 10.69 -9.79 -5.00
C THR A 36 11.87 -8.82 -5.21
N PRO A 37 13.12 -9.23 -4.93
CA PRO A 37 14.29 -8.36 -5.05
C PRO A 37 14.52 -7.76 -6.46
N ARG A 38 14.08 -8.43 -7.53
CA ARG A 38 14.35 -8.01 -8.92
C ARG A 38 13.22 -7.21 -9.58
N LEU A 39 12.06 -7.13 -8.94
CA LEU A 39 10.92 -6.39 -9.48
C LEU A 39 10.97 -4.91 -9.10
N PRO A 40 10.39 -4.03 -9.94
CA PRO A 40 10.21 -2.63 -9.58
C PRO A 40 9.24 -2.50 -8.39
N PRO A 41 9.34 -1.42 -7.61
CA PRO A 41 8.43 -1.21 -6.50
C PRO A 41 7.01 -0.92 -6.98
N THR A 42 6.02 -1.43 -6.26
CA THR A 42 4.59 -1.18 -6.55
C THR A 42 3.90 -0.52 -5.37
N VAL A 43 2.81 0.18 -5.62
CA VAL A 43 1.96 0.76 -4.58
C VAL A 43 1.44 -0.32 -3.62
N GLU A 44 1.03 -1.47 -4.15
CA GLU A 44 0.47 -2.57 -3.36
C GLU A 44 1.50 -3.17 -2.41
N ASP A 45 2.69 -3.51 -2.94
CA ASP A 45 3.78 -4.04 -2.12
C ASP A 45 4.26 -3.03 -1.08
N THR A 46 4.34 -1.75 -1.46
CA THR A 46 4.70 -0.65 -0.56
C THR A 46 3.68 -0.51 0.58
N TYR A 47 2.39 -0.60 0.28
CA TYR A 47 1.34 -0.56 1.29
C TYR A 47 1.51 -1.68 2.31
N PHE A 48 1.69 -2.92 1.86
CA PHE A 48 1.85 -4.05 2.76
C PHE A 48 3.15 -3.99 3.56
N ALA A 49 4.26 -3.55 2.95
CA ALA A 49 5.52 -3.38 3.64
C ALA A 49 5.43 -2.35 4.77
N ILE A 50 4.86 -1.16 4.49
CA ILE A 50 4.65 -0.12 5.51
C ILE A 50 3.79 -0.64 6.65
N ARG A 51 2.63 -1.25 6.33
CA ARG A 51 1.73 -1.82 7.34
C ARG A 51 2.40 -2.89 8.19
N THR A 52 3.20 -3.76 7.58
CA THR A 52 3.94 -4.79 8.31
C THR A 52 4.96 -4.16 9.24
N LEU A 53 5.75 -3.19 8.77
CA LEU A 53 6.75 -2.51 9.60
C LEU A 53 6.10 -1.77 10.78
N GLU A 54 4.91 -1.19 10.62
CA GLU A 54 4.16 -0.59 11.72
C GLU A 54 3.70 -1.61 12.77
N ILE A 55 3.15 -2.74 12.31
CA ILE A 55 2.71 -3.82 13.21
C ILE A 55 3.89 -4.36 14.03
N LEU A 56 5.08 -4.38 13.43
CA LEU A 56 6.32 -4.78 14.09
C LEU A 56 6.97 -3.66 14.93
N ALA A 57 6.37 -2.46 14.98
CA ALA A 57 6.96 -1.26 15.58
C ALA A 57 8.36 -0.93 15.05
N ALA A 58 8.62 -1.27 13.79
CA ALA A 58 9.90 -1.11 13.10
C ALA A 58 9.87 -0.03 11.99
N LEU A 59 8.73 0.60 11.70
CA LEU A 59 8.68 1.68 10.71
C LEU A 59 9.51 2.88 11.20
N THR A 60 10.48 3.32 10.39
CA THR A 60 11.35 4.46 10.74
C THR A 60 11.02 5.71 9.92
N PRO A 61 11.33 6.92 10.44
CA PRO A 61 11.14 8.17 9.71
C PRO A 61 11.87 8.23 8.36
N GLU A 62 13.03 7.57 8.23
CA GLU A 62 13.79 7.50 6.98
C GLU A 62 13.04 6.71 5.92
N THR A 63 12.47 5.55 6.29
CA THR A 63 11.64 4.74 5.38
C THR A 63 10.39 5.51 4.97
N GLU A 64 9.74 6.22 5.89
CA GLU A 64 8.60 7.08 5.53
C GLU A 64 9.02 8.15 4.51
N ALA A 65 10.14 8.84 4.76
CA ALA A 65 10.62 9.91 3.88
C ALA A 65 10.91 9.40 2.46
N ARG A 66 11.58 8.25 2.34
CA ARG A 66 11.82 7.61 1.03
C ARG A 66 10.51 7.15 0.38
N THR A 67 9.59 6.60 1.15
CA THR A 67 8.28 6.18 0.64
C THR A 67 7.47 7.36 0.11
N ARG A 68 7.52 8.53 0.77
CA ARG A 68 6.92 9.76 0.25
C ARG A 68 7.49 10.16 -1.11
N VAL A 69 8.80 10.01 -1.31
CA VAL A 69 9.44 10.29 -2.60
C VAL A 69 8.96 9.31 -3.66
N PHE A 70 8.90 8.02 -3.33
CA PHE A 70 8.33 7.00 -4.22
C PHE A 70 6.89 7.35 -4.64
N LEU A 71 6.02 7.67 -3.68
CA LEU A 71 4.60 8.00 -3.95
C LEU A 71 4.43 9.19 -4.89
N LYS A 72 5.28 10.21 -4.78
CA LYS A 72 5.29 11.37 -5.69
C LYS A 72 5.72 11.02 -7.11
N ASN A 73 6.50 9.96 -7.28
CA ASN A 73 7.01 9.49 -8.56
C ASN A 73 6.13 8.39 -9.19
N VAL A 74 5.02 8.01 -8.55
CA VAL A 74 4.03 7.12 -9.17
C VAL A 74 3.40 7.86 -10.35
N SER A 75 3.79 7.47 -11.56
CA SER A 75 3.45 8.18 -12.80
C SER A 75 2.00 8.00 -13.24
N GLU A 76 1.35 6.91 -12.80
CA GLU A 76 -0.03 6.59 -13.15
C GLU A 76 -0.86 6.34 -11.90
N ILE A 77 -2.02 7.00 -11.81
CA ILE A 77 -2.96 6.76 -10.73
C ILE A 77 -3.49 5.32 -10.84
N PRO A 78 -3.40 4.50 -9.78
CA PRO A 78 -3.91 3.14 -9.82
C PRO A 78 -5.39 3.11 -10.18
N ASN A 79 -5.76 2.39 -11.23
CA ASN A 79 -7.13 2.28 -11.72
C ASN A 79 -7.93 1.13 -11.09
N GLN A 80 -7.24 0.20 -10.41
CA GLN A 80 -7.86 -0.88 -9.66
C GLN A 80 -8.34 -0.34 -8.31
N PRO A 81 -9.64 -0.46 -7.94
CA PRO A 81 -10.18 0.17 -6.73
C PRO A 81 -9.44 -0.16 -5.45
N VAL A 82 -9.01 -1.42 -5.29
CA VAL A 82 -8.28 -1.88 -4.09
C VAL A 82 -6.90 -1.24 -4.02
N VAL A 83 -6.19 -1.15 -5.14
CA VAL A 83 -4.85 -0.52 -5.20
C VAL A 83 -4.96 1.00 -5.03
N PHE A 84 -6.00 1.61 -5.61
CA PHE A 84 -6.30 3.03 -5.42
C PHE A 84 -6.53 3.37 -3.95
N TYR A 85 -7.34 2.58 -3.24
CA TYR A 85 -7.57 2.76 -1.80
C TYR A 85 -6.26 2.68 -1.01
N ARG A 86 -5.40 1.68 -1.28
CA ARG A 86 -4.11 1.52 -0.62
C ARG A 86 -3.16 2.68 -0.89
N TRP A 87 -3.15 3.18 -2.12
CA TRP A 87 -2.39 4.37 -2.49
C TRP A 87 -2.86 5.60 -1.74
N LEU A 88 -4.18 5.84 -1.70
CA LEU A 88 -4.79 6.96 -0.99
C LEU A 88 -4.46 6.89 0.50
N TRP A 89 -4.55 5.69 1.09
CA TRP A 89 -4.15 5.44 2.46
C TRP A 89 -2.66 5.79 2.69
N LEU A 90 -1.75 5.35 1.82
CA LEU A 90 -0.34 5.68 1.94
C LEU A 90 -0.09 7.20 1.88
N LEU A 91 -0.75 7.89 0.96
CA LEU A 91 -0.64 9.34 0.81
C LEU A 91 -1.14 10.08 2.06
N THR A 92 -2.29 9.70 2.62
CA THR A 92 -2.82 10.36 3.83
C THR A 92 -1.97 10.04 5.04
N HIS A 93 -1.64 8.77 5.23
CA HIS A 93 -0.90 8.26 6.38
C HIS A 93 0.50 8.87 6.47
N LEU A 94 1.22 8.92 5.35
CA LEU A 94 2.55 9.50 5.29
C LEU A 94 2.56 11.02 5.06
N LYS A 95 1.38 11.67 5.08
CA LYS A 95 1.22 13.13 4.85
C LYS A 95 1.84 13.59 3.53
N ALA A 96 1.58 12.85 2.47
CA ALA A 96 2.12 13.04 1.13
C ALA A 96 1.05 13.37 0.07
N LEU A 97 -0.18 13.74 0.49
CA LEU A 97 -1.21 14.18 -0.46
C LEU A 97 -0.65 15.28 -1.38
N PRO A 98 -0.86 15.17 -2.71
CA PRO A 98 -0.57 16.29 -3.59
C PRO A 98 -1.52 17.45 -3.31
N ALA A 99 -1.06 18.66 -3.61
CA ALA A 99 -1.84 19.87 -3.41
C ALA A 99 -3.06 19.95 -4.36
N ASP A 100 -2.94 19.36 -5.55
CA ASP A 100 -4.03 19.24 -6.51
C ASP A 100 -4.63 17.83 -6.49
N LEU A 101 -5.91 17.75 -6.17
CA LEU A 101 -6.69 16.52 -6.13
C LEU A 101 -7.61 16.35 -7.36
N GLU A 102 -7.64 17.31 -8.29
CA GLU A 102 -8.52 17.27 -9.46
C GLU A 102 -8.31 16.03 -10.34
N PRO A 103 -7.07 15.57 -10.62
CA PRO A 103 -6.85 14.33 -11.37
C PRO A 103 -7.50 13.10 -10.72
N PHE A 104 -7.68 13.10 -9.39
CA PHE A 104 -8.27 12.00 -8.64
C PHE A 104 -9.78 11.97 -8.81
N PHE A 105 -10.44 13.12 -8.71
CA PHE A 105 -11.88 13.23 -8.94
C PHE A 105 -12.25 12.86 -10.37
N ALA A 106 -11.45 13.29 -11.35
CA ALA A 106 -11.64 12.93 -12.76
C ALA A 106 -11.58 11.40 -12.99
N LEU A 107 -10.62 10.71 -12.37
CA LEU A 107 -10.55 9.24 -12.44
C LEU A 107 -11.77 8.58 -11.78
N TYR A 108 -12.17 9.04 -10.60
CA TYR A 108 -13.32 8.50 -9.89
C TYR A 108 -14.61 8.64 -10.71
N GLN A 109 -14.84 9.81 -11.31
CA GLN A 109 -15.97 10.04 -12.21
C GLN A 109 -15.93 9.09 -13.43
N LYS A 110 -14.75 8.86 -14.02
CA LYS A 110 -14.58 7.92 -15.14
C LYS A 110 -14.86 6.46 -14.76
N ILE A 111 -14.53 6.05 -13.53
CA ILE A 111 -14.85 4.71 -13.02
C ILE A 111 -16.36 4.59 -12.83
N LEU A 112 -16.99 5.57 -12.16
CA LEU A 112 -18.44 5.58 -11.92
C LEU A 112 -19.24 5.55 -13.22
N SER A 113 -18.84 6.33 -14.23
CA SER A 113 -19.55 6.40 -15.51
C SER A 113 -19.55 5.07 -16.27
N ARG A 114 -18.53 4.21 -16.06
CA ARG A 114 -18.47 2.86 -16.65
C ARG A 114 -19.40 1.88 -15.95
N THR A 115 -19.52 1.97 -14.63
CA THR A 115 -20.42 1.12 -13.84
C THR A 115 -21.90 1.38 -14.18
N VAL A 116 -22.27 2.63 -14.43
CA VAL A 116 -23.64 3.02 -14.81
C VAL A 116 -24.05 2.51 -16.19
N SER A 117 -23.10 2.30 -17.12
CA SER A 117 -23.40 1.75 -18.45
C SER A 117 -23.69 0.25 -18.44
N LEU A 118 -23.29 -0.49 -17.40
CA LEU A 118 -23.50 -1.94 -17.27
C LEU A 118 -24.82 -2.31 -16.56
N THR A 119 -25.55 -1.32 -16.04
CA THR A 119 -26.80 -1.52 -15.28
C THR A 119 -28.05 -1.10 -16.05
N LYS A 120 -27.94 -0.76 -17.34
CA LYS A 120 -29.14 -0.59 -18.18
C LYS A 120 -29.65 -1.99 -18.58
N PRO A 121 -30.84 -2.42 -18.11
CA PRO A 121 -31.45 -3.62 -18.66
C PRO A 121 -31.84 -3.36 -20.13
N GLU A 122 -31.56 -4.34 -20.99
CA GLU A 122 -32.10 -4.44 -22.35
C GLU A 122 -33.62 -4.65 -22.34
#